data_AF-A0A7V2SSB6-F1
#
_entry.id   AF-A0A7V2SSB6-F1
#
_cell.length_a   1.000
_cell.length_b   1.000
_cell.length_c   1.000
_cell.angle_alpha   90.00
_cell.angle_beta   90.00
_cell.angle_gamma   90.00
#
_symmetry.space_group_name_H-M   'P 1'
#
loop_
_entity.id
_entity.type
_entity.pdbx_description
1 polymer ?
#
loop_
_entity_poly.entity_id
_entity_poly.type
_entity_poly.pdbx_seq_one_letter_code
_entity_poly.pdbx_strand_id
1 'polypeptide(L)'
;HGTSTPLGDVGETDAVKTAFGDYAYKVAVGSTKSMTGHLLGAAGGVEAIFSLMAMNDNVLPGTINLDNPGDGCDLDYIANTSRDAQVDVAMSNSFGFGGTNATVLFKKI
;
A
#
# COMPACT_ATOMS: atom_id res chain seq x y z
N HIS A 1 0.98 -0.45 -4.45
CA HIS A 1 0.35 -0.58 -5.77
C HIS A 1 -0.94 -1.38 -5.69
N GLY A 2 -0.91 -2.64 -5.24
CA GLY A 2 -2.07 -3.43 -4.80
C GLY A 2 -3.24 -3.46 -5.79
N THR A 3 -3.05 -4.10 -6.94
CA THR A 3 -4.02 -4.11 -8.05
C THR A 3 -5.04 -5.24 -7.96
N SER A 4 -4.99 -6.09 -6.95
CA SER A 4 -5.85 -7.27 -6.84
C SER A 4 -5.56 -8.26 -7.98
N THR A 5 -4.30 -8.35 -8.39
CA THR A 5 -3.84 -9.32 -9.38
C THR A 5 -2.89 -10.31 -8.69
N PRO A 6 -3.03 -11.63 -8.92
CA PRO A 6 -2.25 -12.63 -8.17
C PRO A 6 -0.74 -12.38 -8.22
N LEU A 7 -0.20 -12.10 -9.39
CA LEU A 7 1.24 -11.84 -9.57
C LEU A 7 1.66 -10.46 -9.03
N GLY A 8 0.81 -9.44 -9.17
CA GLY A 8 1.14 -8.08 -8.74
C GLY A 8 1.22 -7.97 -7.22
N ASP A 9 0.26 -8.55 -6.51
CA ASP A 9 0.17 -8.42 -5.05
C ASP A 9 1.25 -9.27 -4.33
N VAL A 10 1.53 -10.48 -4.83
CA VAL A 10 2.64 -11.30 -4.34
C VAL A 10 3.98 -10.64 -4.66
N GLY A 11 4.17 -10.17 -5.90
CA GLY A 11 5.40 -9.48 -6.30
C GLY A 11 5.68 -8.21 -5.49
N GLU A 12 4.64 -7.43 -5.16
CA GLU A 12 4.79 -6.27 -4.28
C GLU A 12 5.09 -6.68 -2.83
N THR A 13 4.46 -7.73 -2.33
CA THR A 13 4.78 -8.27 -0.99
C THR A 13 6.24 -8.70 -0.89
N ASP A 14 6.73 -9.45 -1.88
CA ASP A 14 8.12 -9.89 -1.94
C ASP A 14 9.10 -8.72 -2.08
N ALA A 15 8.72 -7.68 -2.85
CA ALA A 15 9.51 -6.46 -2.97
C ALA A 15 9.62 -5.72 -1.62
N VAL A 16 8.53 -5.63 -0.85
CA VAL A 16 8.55 -5.04 0.50
C VAL A 16 9.43 -5.87 1.44
N LYS A 17 9.29 -7.20 1.46
CA LYS A 17 10.16 -8.10 2.24
C LYS A 17 11.63 -7.95 1.87
N THR A 18 11.93 -7.84 0.58
CA THR A 18 13.30 -7.66 0.07
C THR A 18 13.89 -6.32 0.52
N ALA A 19 13.11 -5.24 0.45
CA ALA A 19 13.58 -3.90 0.79
C ALA A 19 13.73 -3.67 2.30
N PHE A 20 12.85 -4.26 3.12
CA PHE A 20 12.79 -4.00 4.57
C PHE A 20 13.29 -5.17 5.43
N GLY A 21 13.54 -6.34 4.87
CA GLY A 21 13.90 -7.55 5.63
C GLY A 21 12.85 -7.88 6.69
N ASP A 22 13.29 -8.27 7.88
CA ASP A 22 12.41 -8.58 9.02
C ASP A 22 11.51 -7.40 9.43
N TYR A 23 11.92 -6.16 9.11
CA TYR A 23 11.12 -4.98 9.42
C TYR A 23 9.84 -4.91 8.57
N ALA A 24 9.76 -5.63 7.44
CA ALA A 24 8.56 -5.67 6.59
C ALA A 24 7.29 -6.06 7.38
N TYR A 25 7.40 -6.98 8.33
CA TYR A 25 6.29 -7.43 9.17
C TYR A 25 5.84 -6.40 10.22
N LYS A 26 6.55 -5.26 10.34
CA LYS A 26 6.16 -4.12 11.18
C LYS A 26 5.65 -2.94 10.35
N VAL A 27 5.73 -3.03 9.01
CA VAL A 27 5.21 -2.00 8.11
C VAL A 27 3.73 -2.27 7.86
N ALA A 28 2.91 -1.25 8.10
CA ALA A 28 1.53 -1.28 7.64
C ALA A 28 1.48 -1.06 6.12
N VAL A 29 0.91 -2.00 5.39
CA VAL A 29 0.73 -1.95 3.94
C VAL A 29 -0.76 -1.81 3.65
N GLY A 30 -1.16 -1.01 2.67
CA GLY A 30 -2.57 -0.86 2.33
C GLY A 30 -2.78 -0.58 0.84
N SER A 31 -3.96 -0.94 0.33
CA SER A 31 -4.37 -0.58 -1.03
C SER A 31 -5.72 0.13 -1.03
N THR A 32 -5.70 1.43 -1.31
CA THR A 32 -6.92 2.22 -1.49
C THR A 32 -7.66 1.88 -2.79
N LYS A 33 -7.02 1.15 -3.73
CA LYS A 33 -7.70 0.60 -4.91
C LYS A 33 -8.81 -0.38 -4.55
N SER A 34 -8.77 -0.97 -3.35
CA SER A 34 -9.88 -1.76 -2.81
C SER A 34 -11.20 -0.97 -2.76
N MET A 35 -11.12 0.36 -2.62
CA MET A 35 -12.28 1.28 -2.61
C MET A 35 -12.43 2.03 -3.92
N THR A 36 -11.33 2.51 -4.51
CA THR A 36 -11.38 3.42 -5.67
C THR A 36 -11.33 2.70 -7.01
N GLY A 37 -11.02 1.41 -7.02
CA GLY A 37 -10.61 0.70 -8.24
C GLY A 37 -9.27 1.21 -8.78
N HIS A 38 -8.86 0.67 -9.93
CA HIS A 38 -7.59 1.03 -10.55
C HIS A 38 -7.75 2.19 -11.55
N LEU A 39 -7.37 3.40 -11.11
CA LEU A 39 -7.45 4.64 -11.91
C LEU A 39 -6.32 4.82 -12.94
N LEU A 40 -5.68 3.74 -13.37
CA LEU A 40 -4.53 3.75 -14.29
C LEU A 40 -3.49 4.82 -13.92
N GLY A 41 -3.14 5.71 -14.85
CA GLY A 41 -2.14 6.76 -14.64
C GLY A 41 -2.49 7.78 -13.55
N ALA A 42 -3.76 7.92 -13.18
CA ALA A 42 -4.18 8.81 -12.09
C ALA A 42 -3.99 8.19 -10.70
N ALA A 43 -3.86 6.86 -10.59
CA ALA A 43 -3.78 6.15 -9.32
C ALA A 43 -2.63 6.67 -8.43
N GLY A 44 -1.46 6.92 -9.01
CA GLY A 44 -0.30 7.40 -8.25
C GLY A 44 -0.52 8.76 -7.59
N GLY A 45 -1.22 9.69 -8.26
CA GLY A 45 -1.55 11.01 -7.69
C GLY A 45 -2.60 10.91 -6.58
N VAL A 46 -3.66 10.13 -6.80
CA VAL A 46 -4.72 9.92 -5.80
C VAL A 46 -4.18 9.21 -4.56
N GLU A 47 -3.35 8.18 -4.73
CA GLU A 47 -2.73 7.43 -3.63
C GLU A 47 -1.67 8.23 -2.87
N ALA A 48 -0.96 9.14 -3.55
CA ALA A 48 -0.09 10.10 -2.88
C ALA A 48 -0.89 11.03 -1.95
N ILE A 49 -2.05 11.54 -2.40
CA ILE A 49 -2.94 12.36 -1.56
C ILE A 49 -3.44 11.54 -0.36
N PHE A 50 -3.91 10.31 -0.56
CA PHE A 50 -4.33 9.47 0.57
C PHE A 50 -3.20 9.18 1.56
N SER A 51 -1.98 8.98 1.08
CA SER A 51 -0.81 8.78 1.94
C SER A 51 -0.54 10.02 2.81
N LEU A 52 -0.61 11.22 2.22
CA LEU A 52 -0.44 12.48 2.95
C LEU A 52 -1.58 12.72 3.95
N MET A 53 -2.82 12.40 3.58
CA MET A 53 -3.97 12.51 4.49
C MET A 53 -3.85 11.54 5.67
N ALA A 54 -3.40 10.30 5.43
CA ALA A 54 -3.15 9.34 6.50
C ALA A 54 -2.08 9.83 7.49
N MET A 55 -1.03 10.50 7.00
CA MET A 55 0.00 11.15 7.83
C MET A 55 -0.51 12.37 8.61
N ASN A 56 -1.40 13.15 7.99
CA ASN A 56 -1.99 14.33 8.60
C ASN A 56 -2.94 13.93 9.74
N ASP A 57 -3.81 12.97 9.47
CA ASP A 57 -4.91 12.58 10.37
C ASP A 57 -4.47 11.50 11.37
N ASN A 58 -3.31 10.86 11.16
CA ASN A 58 -2.85 9.68 11.91
C ASN A 58 -3.85 8.51 11.86
N VAL A 59 -4.48 8.32 10.69
CA VAL A 59 -5.43 7.24 10.44
C VAL A 59 -5.04 6.52 9.16
N LEU A 60 -4.80 5.21 9.27
CA LEU A 60 -4.54 4.34 8.14
C LEU A 60 -5.87 3.87 7.53
N PRO A 61 -6.13 4.09 6.22
CA PRO A 61 -7.33 3.58 5.57
C PRO A 61 -7.28 2.05 5.45
N GLY A 62 -8.40 1.40 5.67
CA GLY A 62 -8.50 -0.05 5.54
C GLY A 62 -8.47 -0.51 4.08
N THR A 63 -7.80 -1.64 3.81
CA THR A 63 -7.95 -2.38 2.56
C THR A 63 -9.24 -3.19 2.65
N ILE A 64 -10.32 -2.71 2.04
CA ILE A 64 -11.64 -3.35 2.13
C ILE A 64 -11.73 -4.62 1.29
N ASN A 65 -12.70 -5.48 1.62
CA ASN A 65 -12.93 -6.77 0.96
C ASN A 65 -11.75 -7.75 1.08
N LEU A 66 -10.99 -7.69 2.18
CA LEU A 66 -9.84 -8.55 2.43
C LEU A 66 -10.15 -9.58 3.52
N ASP A 67 -10.69 -10.73 3.11
CA ASP A 67 -11.02 -11.84 4.02
C ASP A 67 -10.01 -12.99 3.94
N ASN A 68 -9.55 -13.32 2.74
CA ASN A 68 -8.62 -14.41 2.46
C ASN A 68 -7.45 -13.87 1.61
N PRO A 69 -6.39 -13.34 2.23
CA PRO A 69 -5.20 -12.90 1.50
C PRO A 69 -4.62 -14.04 0.64
N GLY A 70 -4.04 -13.69 -0.51
CA GLY A 70 -3.43 -14.68 -1.40
C GLY A 70 -2.19 -15.34 -0.78
N ASP A 71 -1.83 -16.53 -1.27
CA ASP A 71 -0.63 -17.24 -0.82
C ASP A 71 0.63 -16.36 -0.97
N GLY A 72 1.44 -16.27 0.08
CA GLY A 72 2.65 -15.42 0.13
C GLY A 72 2.38 -13.96 0.53
N CYS A 73 1.12 -13.50 0.47
CA CYS A 73 0.69 -12.22 1.00
C CYS A 73 0.40 -12.34 2.51
N ASP A 74 1.44 -12.19 3.33
CA ASP A 74 1.43 -12.41 4.78
C ASP A 74 1.81 -11.17 5.62
N LEU A 75 1.82 -9.98 5.00
CA LEU A 75 2.08 -8.72 5.70
C LEU A 75 0.80 -8.16 6.34
N ASP A 76 0.97 -7.10 7.14
CA ASP A 76 -0.16 -6.36 7.69
C ASP A 76 -0.79 -5.44 6.63
N TYR A 77 -1.88 -5.90 6.00
CA TYR A 77 -2.56 -5.18 4.92
C TYR A 77 -3.67 -4.20 5.38
N ILE A 78 -3.77 -3.93 6.70
CA ILE A 78 -4.83 -3.07 7.28
C ILE A 78 -6.22 -3.56 6.84
N ALA A 79 -6.53 -4.84 7.07
CA ALA A 79 -7.72 -5.49 6.52
C ALA A 79 -9.03 -4.85 7.04
N ASN A 80 -9.92 -4.52 6.11
CA ASN A 80 -11.33 -4.13 6.27
C ASN A 80 -11.63 -2.81 7.01
N THR A 81 -11.00 -2.54 8.15
CA THR A 81 -11.29 -1.37 8.97
C THR A 81 -10.09 -0.45 9.06
N SER A 82 -10.34 0.87 9.10
CA SER A 82 -9.30 1.84 9.38
C SER A 82 -8.67 1.62 10.75
N ARG A 83 -7.43 2.07 10.90
CA ARG A 83 -6.67 1.93 12.14
C ARG A 83 -5.94 3.23 12.47
N ASP A 84 -6.10 3.69 13.70
CA ASP A 84 -5.33 4.83 14.20
C ASP A 84 -3.86 4.43 14.35
N ALA A 85 -2.96 5.26 13.82
CA ALA A 85 -1.52 5.07 13.95
C ALA A 85 -0.81 6.40 13.73
N GLN A 86 0.22 6.69 14.53
CA GLN A 86 1.10 7.82 14.23
C GLN A 86 1.93 7.49 12.97
N VAL A 87 1.82 8.32 11.93
CA VAL A 87 2.51 8.11 10.65
C VAL A 87 3.39 9.31 10.32
N ASP A 88 4.69 9.18 10.59
CA ASP A 88 5.68 10.22 10.28
C ASP A 88 6.32 10.05 8.90
N VAL A 89 6.25 8.84 8.32
CA VAL A 89 6.78 8.49 7.00
C VAL A 89 5.78 7.60 6.27
N ALA A 90 5.51 7.90 5.01
CA ALA A 90 4.69 7.07 4.13
C ALA A 90 5.37 6.82 2.79
N MET A 91 5.03 5.70 2.16
CA MET A 91 5.52 5.27 0.85
C MET A 91 4.33 5.01 -0.06
N SER A 92 4.37 5.49 -1.31
CA SER A 92 3.36 5.19 -2.34
C SER A 92 4.02 4.54 -3.54
N ASN A 93 3.60 3.30 -3.85
CA ASN A 93 4.16 2.44 -4.90
C ASN A 93 3.24 2.37 -6.12
N SER A 94 3.83 2.50 -7.31
CA SER A 94 3.18 2.32 -8.61
C SER A 94 4.03 1.42 -9.51
N PHE A 95 3.57 0.19 -9.73
CA PHE A 95 4.27 -0.82 -10.54
C PHE A 95 3.44 -1.13 -11.79
N GLY A 96 3.60 -0.27 -12.80
CA GLY A 96 2.75 -0.25 -13.98
C GLY A 96 3.11 -1.31 -15.01
N PHE A 97 2.18 -1.53 -15.95
CA PHE A 97 2.41 -2.35 -17.13
C PHE A 97 3.67 -1.92 -17.90
N GLY A 98 4.32 -2.88 -18.57
CA GLY A 98 5.57 -2.64 -19.28
C GLY A 98 6.81 -2.61 -18.39
N GLY A 99 6.68 -2.94 -17.09
CA GLY A 99 7.81 -3.01 -16.16
C GLY A 99 8.25 -1.66 -15.61
N THR A 100 7.36 -0.65 -15.65
CA THR A 100 7.66 0.69 -15.14
C THR A 100 7.35 0.76 -13.64
N ASN A 101 8.38 0.81 -12.81
CA ASN A 101 8.25 0.88 -11.35
C ASN A 101 8.63 2.26 -10.83
N ALA A 102 7.75 2.86 -10.03
CA ALA A 102 7.98 4.15 -9.38
C ALA A 102 7.49 4.12 -7.93
N THR A 103 8.27 4.73 -7.04
CA THR A 103 7.94 4.88 -5.63
C THR A 103 8.25 6.30 -5.18
N VAL A 104 7.36 6.89 -4.39
CA VAL A 104 7.58 8.18 -3.72
C VAL A 104 7.51 7.99 -2.21
N LEU A 105 8.32 8.74 -1.48
CA LEU A 105 8.31 8.79 -0.02
C LEU A 105 7.92 10.18 0.46
N PHE A 106 7.12 10.22 1.51
CA PHE A 106 6.72 11.44 2.21
C PHE A 106 7.19 11.36 3.65
N LYS A 107 7.63 12.49 4.22
CA LYS A 107 8.03 12.60 5.61
C LYS A 107 7.42 13.87 6.22
N LYS A 108 6.88 13.75 7.42
CA LYS A 108 6.35 14.86 8.20
C LYS A 108 7.46 15.87 8.52
N ILE A 109 7.15 17.17 8.44
CA ILE A 109 8.07 18.29 8.72
C ILE A 109 7.90 18.73 10.17
#